data_AF-A0A6P0SJZ8-F1
#
_entry.id   AF-A0A6P0SJZ8-F1
#
_cell.length_a   1.000
_cell.length_b   1.000
_cell.length_c   1.000
_cell.angle_alpha   90.00
_cell.angle_beta   90.00
_cell.angle_gamma   90.00
#
_symmetry.space_group_name_H-M   'P 1'
#
loop_
_entity.id
_entity.type
_entity.pdbx_description
1 polymer ?
#
loop_
_entity_poly.entity_id
_entity_poly.type
_entity_poly.pdbx_seq_one_letter_code
_entity_poly.pdbx_strand_id
1 'polypeptide(L)' 'PRSHQRFLNRMDGTYGPIPSRKLMGLLGMPFNRTAIPGLYCVGDSTFPGQGLNAVAFSGFACAHRIAVDLGF' A
#
# COMPACT_ATOMS: atom_id res chain seq x y z
N PRO A 1 -2.60 -19.08 -11.82
CA PRO A 1 -1.19 -18.76 -12.12
C PRO A 1 -0.47 -18.24 -10.87
N ARG A 2 0.53 -18.98 -10.36
CA ARG A 2 1.34 -18.58 -9.19
C ARG A 2 2.45 -17.55 -9.53
N SER A 3 2.41 -16.92 -10.71
CA SER A 3 3.44 -16.01 -11.19
C SER A 3 3.54 -14.74 -10.33
N HIS A 4 2.43 -14.07 -10.01
CA HIS A 4 2.45 -12.86 -9.18
C HIS A 4 2.91 -13.15 -7.74
N GLN A 5 2.49 -14.26 -7.15
CA GLN A 5 3.01 -14.69 -5.85
C GLN A 5 4.51 -14.98 -5.93
N ARG A 6 4.96 -15.64 -7.01
CA ARG A 6 6.39 -15.98 -7.20
C ARG A 6 7.27 -14.74 -7.42
N PHE A 7 6.82 -13.77 -8.23
CA PHE A 7 7.66 -12.65 -8.65
C PHE A 7 7.46 -11.38 -7.81
N LEU A 8 6.27 -11.19 -7.23
CA LEU A 8 5.91 -9.98 -6.47
C LEU A 8 5.56 -10.28 -5.01
N ASN A 9 5.69 -11.53 -4.57
CA ASN A 9 5.31 -12.00 -3.24
C ASN A 9 3.87 -11.64 -2.84
N ARG A 10 2.97 -11.53 -3.84
CA ARG A 10 1.57 -11.16 -3.62
C ARG A 10 0.75 -12.40 -3.28
N MET A 11 0.24 -12.45 -2.06
CA MET A 11 -0.73 -13.45 -1.63
C MET A 11 -1.97 -13.38 -2.52
N ASP A 12 -2.41 -14.52 -3.06
CA ASP A 12 -3.53 -14.62 -4.01
C ASP A 12 -3.41 -13.70 -5.23
N GLY A 13 -2.17 -13.50 -5.70
CA GLY A 13 -1.74 -12.45 -6.60
C GLY A 13 -2.63 -12.19 -7.82
N THR A 14 -3.44 -11.13 -7.69
CA THR A 14 -3.98 -10.34 -8.79
C THR A 14 -3.27 -8.99 -8.78
N TYR A 15 -2.42 -8.75 -9.78
CA TYR A 15 -2.19 -7.39 -10.28
C TYR A 15 -3.52 -7.02 -10.94
N GLY A 16 -4.46 -6.53 -10.13
CA GLY A 16 -5.88 -6.75 -10.39
C GLY A 16 -6.41 -6.02 -11.63
N PRO A 17 -7.09 -6.72 -12.57
CA PRO A 17 -8.12 -6.09 -13.42
C PRO A 17 -9.28 -5.57 -12.54
N ILE A 18 -10.26 -4.88 -13.15
CA ILE A 18 -11.41 -4.23 -12.47
C ILE A 18 -11.89 -5.07 -11.27
N PRO A 19 -11.96 -4.49 -10.05
CA PRO A 19 -12.32 -5.24 -8.85
C PRO A 19 -13.66 -5.95 -9.04
N SER A 20 -13.68 -7.28 -8.93
CA SER A 20 -14.91 -8.07 -8.92
C SER A 20 -15.64 -7.98 -7.57
N ARG A 21 -14.97 -7.46 -6.54
CA ARG A 21 -15.51 -7.22 -5.21
C ARG A 21 -15.35 -5.75 -4.84
N LYS A 22 -16.21 -5.27 -3.96
CA LYS A 22 -16.13 -3.91 -3.42
C LYS A 22 -14.75 -3.71 -2.80
N LEU A 23 -13.99 -2.75 -3.33
CA LEU A 23 -12.73 -2.33 -2.72
C LEU A 23 -13.00 -1.93 -1.27
N MET A 24 -12.04 -2.13 -0.37
CA MET A 24 -12.19 -1.82 1.05
C MET A 24 -12.41 -0.32 1.37
N GLY A 25 -12.59 0.52 0.34
CA GLY A 25 -12.77 1.96 0.46
C GLY A 25 -11.57 2.61 1.15
N LEU A 26 -11.67 3.91 1.40
CA LEU A 26 -10.63 4.64 2.12
C LEU A 26 -10.41 4.10 3.55
N LEU A 27 -11.50 3.64 4.20
CA LEU A 27 -11.55 3.34 5.63
C LEU A 27 -11.00 1.96 5.99
N GLY A 28 -11.00 1.00 5.06
CA GLY A 28 -10.47 -0.34 5.30
C GLY A 28 -9.02 -0.54 4.86
N MET A 29 -8.41 0.46 4.22
CA MET A 29 -7.01 0.38 3.80
C MET A 29 -6.06 0.79 4.91
N PRO A 30 -4.93 0.10 5.09
CA PRO A 30 -3.91 0.55 6.04
C PRO A 30 -3.36 1.90 5.57
N PHE A 31 -3.25 2.83 6.52
CA PHE A 31 -2.52 4.08 6.31
C PHE A 31 -1.01 3.82 6.40
N ASN A 32 -0.19 4.85 6.12
CA ASN A 32 1.27 4.73 6.16
C ASN A 32 1.85 4.46 7.58
N ARG A 33 1.06 4.01 8.56
CA ARG A 33 1.48 3.67 9.92
C ARG A 33 1.03 2.25 10.27
N THR A 34 1.82 1.58 11.08
CA THR A 34 1.46 0.29 11.67
C THR A 34 1.26 0.42 13.17
N ALA A 35 0.80 -0.66 13.82
CA ALA A 35 0.75 -0.74 15.28
C ALA A 35 2.14 -0.82 15.93
N ILE A 36 3.18 -1.10 15.13
CA ILE A 36 4.56 -1.22 15.60
C ILE A 36 5.26 0.14 15.41
N PRO A 37 5.77 0.77 16.48
CA PRO A 37 6.47 2.05 16.37
C PRO A 37 7.68 1.96 15.45
N GLY A 38 7.87 2.97 14.60
CA GLY A 38 8.98 3.02 13.65
C GLY A 38 8.84 2.09 12.44
N LEU A 39 7.75 1.32 12.34
CA LEU A 39 7.42 0.51 11.18
C LEU A 39 6.27 1.15 10.38
N TYR A 40 6.54 1.40 9.11
CA TYR A 40 5.62 2.07 8.18
C TYR A 40 5.25 1.13 7.02
N CYS A 41 4.06 1.34 6.45
CA CYS A 41 3.59 0.62 5.28
C CYS A 41 3.51 1.57 4.08
N VAL A 42 3.75 1.03 2.89
CA VAL A 42 3.73 1.76 1.62
C VAL A 42 3.42 0.81 0.48
N GLY A 43 2.89 1.35 -0.62
CA GLY A 43 2.71 0.61 -1.87
C GLY A 43 1.24 0.45 -2.22
N ASP A 44 0.96 -0.47 -3.14
CA ASP A 44 -0.38 -0.61 -3.75
C ASP A 44 -1.44 -1.19 -2.80
N SER A 45 -0.97 -1.80 -1.71
CA SER A 45 -1.80 -2.40 -0.65
C SER A 45 -2.00 -1.44 0.52
N THR A 46 -1.42 -0.25 0.43
CA THR A 46 -1.54 0.85 1.40
C THR A 46 -2.28 2.00 0.72
N PHE A 47 -3.00 2.82 1.48
CA PHE A 47 -3.64 4.01 0.94
C PHE A 47 -2.62 4.87 0.13
N PRO A 48 -2.94 5.35 -1.09
CA PRO A 48 -4.25 5.39 -1.77
C PRO A 48 -4.62 4.17 -2.64
N GLY A 49 -3.77 3.16 -2.75
CA GLY A 49 -4.11 1.87 -3.36
C GLY A 49 -3.39 1.57 -4.68
N GLN A 50 -4.07 0.82 -5.55
CA GLN A 50 -3.45 0.23 -6.75
C GLN A 50 -3.27 1.22 -7.91
N GLY A 51 -2.23 0.99 -8.70
CA GLY A 51 -1.87 1.81 -9.86
C GLY A 51 -0.62 2.65 -9.63
N LEU A 52 0.10 2.96 -10.70
CA LEU A 52 1.41 3.62 -10.61
C LEU A 52 1.36 4.94 -9.84
N ASN A 53 0.39 5.81 -10.16
CA ASN A 53 0.22 7.09 -9.47
C ASN A 53 -0.10 6.89 -7.99
N ALA A 54 -1.00 5.96 -7.67
CA ALA A 54 -1.40 5.68 -6.30
C ALA A 54 -0.24 5.13 -5.46
N VAL A 55 0.56 4.23 -6.02
CA VAL A 55 1.79 3.71 -5.40
C VAL A 55 2.81 4.83 -5.16
N ALA A 56 3.03 5.69 -6.15
CA ALA A 56 3.96 6.82 -6.03
C ALA A 56 3.51 7.80 -4.93
N PHE A 57 2.21 8.14 -4.88
CA PHE A 57 1.66 8.99 -3.83
C PHE A 57 1.69 8.32 -2.45
N SER A 58 1.47 7.01 -2.36
CA SER A 58 1.66 6.24 -1.12
C SER A 58 3.10 6.44 -0.60
N GLY A 59 4.08 6.29 -1.50
CA GLY A 59 5.51 6.52 -1.20
C GLY A 59 5.81 7.91 -0.68
N PHE A 60 5.34 8.94 -1.39
CA PHE A 60 5.53 10.33 -0.98
C PHE A 60 4.92 10.60 0.41
N ALA A 61 3.68 10.17 0.62
CA ALA A 61 3.00 10.36 1.89
C ALA A 61 3.65 9.57 3.04
N CYS A 62 4.23 8.40 2.75
CA CYS A 62 4.97 7.60 3.72
C CYS A 62 6.28 8.28 4.12
N ALA A 63 7.06 8.75 3.14
CA ALA A 63 8.29 9.50 3.39
C ALA A 63 8.03 10.79 4.20
N HIS A 64 6.98 11.54 3.84
CA HIS A 64 6.57 12.72 4.60
C HIS A 64 6.21 12.38 6.05
N ARG A 65 5.45 11.30 6.27
CA ARG A 65 5.13 10.82 7.62
C ARG A 65 6.39 10.44 8.41
N ILE A 66 7.35 9.76 7.79
CA ILE A 66 8.62 9.43 8.44
C ILE A 66 9.39 10.69 8.83
N ALA A 67 9.45 11.70 7.96
CA ALA A 67 10.11 12.98 8.26
C ALA A 67 9.49 13.67 9.47
N VAL A 68 8.15 13.74 9.52
CA VAL A 68 7.40 14.31 10.67
C VAL A 68 7.70 13.54 11.95
N ASP A 69 7.72 12.20 11.90
CA ASP A 69 7.97 11.38 13.07
C ASP A 69 9.46 11.47 13.54
N LEU A 70 10.38 11.85 12.65
CA LEU A 70 11.80 12.15 12.95
C LEU A 70 12.04 13.61 13.37
N GLY A 71 11.04 14.48 13.27
CA GLY A 71 11.13 15.90 13.64
C GLY A 71 11.72 16.84 12.58
N PHE A 72 11.63 16.46 11.29
CA PHE A 72 12.00 17.30 10.14
C PHE A 72 10.77 17.98 9.50
#